data_AF-A0A8J6V9E6-F1
#
_entry.id   AF-A0A8J6V9E6-F1
#
_cell.length_a   1.000
_cell.length_b   1.000
_cell.length_c   1.000
_cell.angle_alpha   90.00
_cell.angle_beta   90.00
_cell.angle_gamma   90.00
#
_symmetry.space_group_name_H-M   'P 1'
#
loop_
_entity.id
_entity.type
_entity.pdbx_description
1 polymer ?
#
loop_
_entity_poly.entity_id
_entity_poly.type
_entity_poly.pdbx_seq_one_letter_code
_entity_poly.pdbx_strand_id
1 'polypeptide(L)'
;MKTKLFTTLFAAAAALTGVISATAPASAQINWGPNSLDSAPTKKTLSQSSDALNIQNLLKGLNTQLNKTQEKNAFPDLSLLGGKSFDLSKLTVKNNTDIRAYFVNEGADYNNQLGYQALDTNGNVAKEGLAFWELNSTDSIRENDISYTNLKQGDWVSLGSFSKGTTLNFQLNANSLYGTQNSYGIYNSVSSAANPDGLQHAKGYMFDSRYLVVGFEDLYGDGSWTGVTPASDRDFNDTVFIVDLGEGGFASVPEPSATLALAGMSLVGMFGVRRRRNSQING
;
A
#
# COMPACT_ATOMS: atom_id res chain seq x y z
N MET A 1 0.05 8.85 71.65
CA MET A 1 0.53 9.94 70.75
C MET A 1 1.83 9.44 70.11
N LYS A 2 1.82 8.94 68.86
CA LYS A 2 2.40 9.58 67.64
C LYS A 2 3.59 10.49 68.00
N THR A 3 4.82 10.23 67.57
CA THR A 3 5.26 10.26 66.16
C THR A 3 6.54 9.43 65.90
N LYS A 4 6.61 8.90 64.67
CA LYS A 4 7.76 8.20 64.06
C LYS A 4 8.83 9.22 63.62
N LEU A 5 10.11 8.85 63.68
CA LEU A 5 11.13 9.44 62.81
C LEU A 5 11.89 8.32 62.10
N PHE A 6 11.86 8.40 60.78
CA PHE A 6 12.41 7.45 59.82
C PHE A 6 13.92 7.67 59.65
N THR A 7 14.67 6.58 59.70
CA THR A 7 16.07 6.49 59.26
C THR A 7 16.08 6.34 57.74
N THR A 8 16.63 7.31 57.01
CA THR A 8 16.85 7.21 55.56
C THR A 8 18.20 6.56 55.27
N LEU A 9 18.17 5.39 54.65
CA LEU A 9 19.33 4.70 54.09
C LEU A 9 19.48 5.17 52.63
N PHE A 10 20.57 5.86 52.29
CA PHE A 10 20.92 6.14 50.89
C PHE A 10 21.62 4.92 50.29
N ALA A 11 20.96 4.23 49.38
CA ALA A 11 21.59 3.27 48.48
C ALA A 11 21.96 4.00 47.18
N ALA A 12 23.26 4.16 46.92
CA ALA A 12 23.75 4.66 45.63
C ALA A 12 23.75 3.50 44.62
N ALA A 13 22.84 3.55 43.64
CA ALA A 13 22.89 2.67 42.48
C ALA A 13 23.77 3.30 41.40
N ALA A 14 24.92 2.69 41.13
CA ALA A 14 25.77 3.07 40.01
C ALA A 14 25.14 2.56 38.70
N ALA A 15 24.62 3.47 37.88
CA ALA A 15 24.16 3.16 36.54
C ALA A 15 25.38 3.10 35.60
N LEU A 16 25.74 1.90 35.14
CA LEU A 16 26.63 1.71 33.99
C LEU A 16 25.86 2.12 32.72
N THR A 17 26.08 3.35 32.25
CA THR A 17 25.68 3.77 30.91
C THR A 17 26.68 3.22 29.90
N GLY A 18 26.43 2.01 29.43
CA GLY A 18 27.07 1.51 28.21
C GLY A 18 26.54 2.29 27.02
N VAL A 19 27.38 3.09 26.38
CA VAL A 19 27.07 3.75 25.11
C VAL A 19 27.06 2.67 24.05
N ILE A 20 25.89 2.11 23.75
CA ILE A 20 25.69 1.32 22.54
C ILE A 20 25.54 2.34 21.42
N SER A 21 26.61 2.62 20.69
CA SER A 21 26.53 3.33 19.42
C SER A 21 25.78 2.44 18.44
N ALA A 22 24.46 2.60 18.39
CA ALA A 22 23.65 2.06 17.31
C ALA A 22 24.03 2.83 16.04
N THR A 23 24.95 2.27 15.26
CA THR A 23 25.12 2.70 13.87
C THR A 23 23.80 2.41 13.16
N ALA A 24 23.08 3.45 12.75
CA ALA A 24 21.99 3.27 11.81
C ALA A 24 22.53 2.47 10.61
N PRO A 25 21.84 1.43 10.13
CA PRO A 25 22.25 0.78 8.89
C PRO A 25 22.34 1.88 7.83
N ALA A 26 23.44 1.90 7.08
CA ALA A 26 23.53 2.75 5.91
C ALA A 26 22.33 2.40 5.02
N SER A 27 21.41 3.35 4.83
CA SER A 27 20.31 3.18 3.88
C SER A 27 20.95 2.93 2.51
N ALA A 28 21.01 1.67 2.09
CA ALA A 28 21.05 1.40 0.68
C ALA A 28 19.82 2.09 0.07
N GLN A 29 19.98 2.69 -1.09
CA GLN A 29 18.90 3.20 -1.90
C GLN A 29 18.68 2.17 -3.01
N ILE A 30 17.42 1.89 -3.37
CA ILE A 30 17.10 0.95 -4.43
C ILE A 30 17.94 1.30 -5.68
N ASN A 31 18.69 0.32 -6.17
CA ASN A 31 19.42 0.47 -7.42
C ASN A 31 18.42 0.31 -8.57
N TRP A 32 18.05 1.42 -9.19
CA TRP A 32 17.13 1.46 -10.33
C TRP A 32 17.82 1.32 -11.69
N GLY A 33 19.16 1.23 -11.73
CA GLY A 33 19.90 1.24 -12.99
C GLY A 33 19.63 0.01 -13.86
N PRO A 34 20.00 0.03 -15.16
CA PRO A 34 19.79 -1.10 -16.06
C PRO A 34 20.45 -2.40 -15.59
N ASN A 35 21.55 -2.30 -14.83
CA ASN A 35 22.25 -3.46 -14.25
C ASN A 35 21.54 -4.05 -13.01
N SER A 36 20.39 -3.51 -12.61
CA SER A 36 19.61 -3.99 -11.45
C SER A 36 18.73 -5.19 -11.75
N LEU A 37 18.65 -5.65 -13.02
CA LEU A 37 17.85 -6.81 -13.41
C LEU A 37 18.21 -8.06 -12.60
N ASP A 38 19.51 -8.31 -12.39
CA ASP A 38 19.98 -9.45 -11.58
C ASP A 38 19.62 -9.34 -10.09
N SER A 39 19.29 -8.14 -9.62
CA SER A 39 18.84 -7.89 -8.25
C SER A 39 17.32 -8.00 -8.11
N ALA A 40 16.57 -8.07 -9.22
CA ALA A 40 15.13 -8.25 -9.17
C ALA A 40 14.77 -9.71 -8.83
N PRO A 41 13.73 -9.94 -8.01
CA PRO A 41 13.31 -11.28 -7.66
C PRO A 41 12.84 -12.05 -8.90
N THR A 42 13.11 -13.35 -8.94
CA THR A 42 12.67 -14.22 -10.02
C THR A 42 11.15 -14.24 -10.10
N LYS A 43 10.61 -13.81 -11.26
CA LYS A 43 9.19 -13.89 -11.56
C LYS A 43 8.70 -15.34 -11.56
N LYS A 44 7.45 -15.54 -11.13
CA LYS A 44 6.75 -16.83 -11.11
C LYS A 44 5.36 -16.64 -11.67
N THR A 45 4.86 -17.65 -12.36
CA THR A 45 3.49 -17.64 -12.87
C THR A 45 2.54 -18.25 -11.84
N LEU A 46 1.31 -17.73 -11.82
CA LEU A 46 0.26 -18.21 -10.92
C LEU A 46 -0.11 -19.67 -11.22
N SER A 47 -0.10 -20.54 -10.20
CA SER A 47 -0.53 -21.95 -10.31
C SER A 47 -1.99 -22.13 -9.90
N GLN A 48 -2.59 -23.33 -9.99
CA GLN A 48 -4.02 -23.55 -9.70
C GLN A 48 -4.34 -23.94 -8.24
N SER A 49 -3.58 -23.45 -7.25
CA SER A 49 -3.88 -23.70 -5.83
C SER A 49 -5.09 -22.89 -5.33
N SER A 50 -5.60 -23.17 -4.12
CA SER A 50 -6.71 -22.42 -3.51
C SER A 50 -6.41 -20.93 -3.29
N ASP A 51 -5.21 -20.59 -2.80
CA ASP A 51 -4.76 -19.20 -2.69
C ASP A 51 -4.69 -18.54 -4.06
N ALA A 52 -4.24 -19.30 -5.06
CA ALA A 52 -4.20 -18.80 -6.42
C ALA A 52 -5.61 -18.64 -7.01
N LEU A 53 -6.61 -19.42 -6.59
CA LEU A 53 -8.00 -19.23 -7.01
C LEU A 53 -8.56 -17.89 -6.50
N ASN A 54 -8.25 -17.50 -5.27
CA ASN A 54 -8.65 -16.20 -4.73
C ASN A 54 -8.02 -15.05 -5.54
N ILE A 55 -6.71 -15.12 -5.80
CA ILE A 55 -6.01 -14.15 -6.65
C ILE A 55 -6.58 -14.15 -8.08
N GLN A 56 -6.84 -15.31 -8.69
CA GLN A 56 -7.42 -15.40 -10.03
C GLN A 56 -8.80 -14.75 -10.12
N ASN A 57 -9.65 -14.96 -9.11
CA ASN A 57 -10.96 -14.33 -9.04
C ASN A 57 -10.85 -12.81 -8.90
N LEU A 58 -9.94 -12.34 -8.04
CA LEU A 58 -9.68 -10.90 -7.90
C LEU A 58 -9.15 -10.32 -9.21
N LEU A 59 -8.14 -10.93 -9.84
CA LEU A 59 -7.61 -10.54 -11.15
C LEU A 59 -8.70 -10.48 -12.21
N LYS A 60 -9.57 -11.49 -12.30
CA LYS A 60 -10.69 -11.50 -13.24
C LYS A 60 -11.65 -10.33 -13.00
N GLY A 61 -11.97 -10.06 -11.74
CA GLY A 61 -12.79 -8.92 -11.34
C GLY A 61 -12.14 -7.58 -11.74
N LEU A 62 -10.85 -7.42 -11.40
CA LEU A 62 -10.07 -6.24 -11.74
C LEU A 62 -10.01 -6.03 -13.25
N ASN A 63 -9.69 -7.06 -14.03
CA ASN A 63 -9.64 -6.99 -15.49
C ASN A 63 -10.98 -6.57 -16.10
N THR A 64 -12.10 -6.98 -15.49
CA THR A 64 -13.43 -6.56 -15.94
C THR A 64 -13.65 -5.07 -15.71
N GLN A 65 -13.12 -4.52 -14.61
CA GLN A 65 -13.23 -3.10 -14.28
C GLN A 65 -12.21 -2.23 -15.02
N LEU A 66 -11.01 -2.77 -15.22
CA LEU A 66 -9.88 -2.16 -15.93
C LEU A 66 -10.01 -2.29 -17.45
N ASN A 67 -11.11 -2.85 -17.98
CA ASN A 67 -11.29 -3.24 -19.38
C ASN A 67 -10.75 -2.22 -20.42
N LYS A 68 -9.50 -2.45 -20.84
CA LYS A 68 -8.81 -2.40 -22.14
C LYS A 68 -9.04 -1.27 -23.16
N THR A 69 -9.80 -0.20 -22.92
CA THR A 69 -9.98 0.82 -23.99
C THR A 69 -9.52 2.23 -23.72
N GLN A 70 -9.28 2.69 -22.49
CA GLN A 70 -8.78 4.06 -22.30
C GLN A 70 -7.90 4.18 -21.04
N GLU A 71 -6.62 4.45 -21.25
CA GLU A 71 -5.61 4.95 -20.29
C GLU A 71 -5.97 6.29 -19.62
N LYS A 72 -7.23 6.73 -19.74
CA LYS A 72 -7.75 7.94 -19.10
C LYS A 72 -8.95 7.66 -18.20
N ASN A 73 -9.27 6.39 -18.06
CA ASN A 73 -10.35 5.96 -17.21
C ASN A 73 -9.81 5.88 -15.79
N ALA A 74 -10.35 6.75 -14.94
CA ALA A 74 -10.07 6.72 -13.52
C ALA A 74 -10.05 5.29 -12.97
N PHE A 75 -9.01 4.99 -12.20
CA PHE A 75 -8.83 3.75 -11.48
C PHE A 75 -10.16 3.39 -10.80
N PRO A 76 -10.72 2.23 -11.14
CA PRO A 76 -12.11 1.94 -10.83
C PRO A 76 -12.33 1.92 -9.33
N ASP A 77 -13.49 2.39 -8.89
CA ASP A 77 -13.89 2.19 -7.51
C ASP A 77 -14.14 0.71 -7.26
N LEU A 78 -13.20 0.06 -6.56
CA LEU A 78 -13.22 -1.38 -6.32
C LEU A 78 -14.19 -1.80 -5.21
N SER A 79 -14.97 -0.86 -4.67
CA SER A 79 -16.02 -1.13 -3.67
C SER A 79 -17.06 -2.16 -4.15
N LEU A 80 -17.39 -2.16 -5.44
CA LEU A 80 -18.31 -3.12 -6.06
C LEU A 80 -17.76 -4.55 -6.11
N LEU A 81 -16.44 -4.72 -6.02
CA LEU A 81 -15.78 -6.02 -5.92
C LEU A 81 -15.56 -6.45 -4.46
N GLY A 82 -16.01 -5.66 -3.48
CA GLY A 82 -15.78 -5.88 -2.05
C GLY A 82 -14.53 -5.21 -1.50
N GLY A 83 -13.81 -4.42 -2.31
CA GLY A 83 -12.64 -3.68 -1.88
C GLY A 83 -12.99 -2.48 -1.01
N LYS A 84 -12.28 -2.27 0.10
CA LYS A 84 -12.43 -1.07 0.93
C LYS A 84 -11.27 -0.12 0.63
N SER A 85 -11.58 1.14 0.29
CA SER A 85 -10.53 2.15 0.10
C SER A 85 -9.59 2.16 1.31
N PHE A 86 -8.29 2.16 1.04
CA PHE A 86 -7.26 1.97 2.04
C PHE A 86 -6.28 3.14 2.03
N ASP A 87 -6.04 3.69 3.22
CA ASP A 87 -5.02 4.71 3.44
C ASP A 87 -3.64 4.05 3.50
N LEU A 88 -2.89 4.19 2.41
CA LEU A 88 -1.58 3.57 2.24
C LEU A 88 -0.56 4.03 3.29
N SER A 89 -0.73 5.21 3.92
CA SER A 89 0.13 5.64 5.04
C SER A 89 0.05 4.72 6.26
N LYS A 90 -1.00 3.88 6.33
CA LYS A 90 -1.24 2.89 7.39
C LYS A 90 -0.84 1.47 6.99
N LEU A 91 -0.07 1.31 5.90
CA LEU A 91 0.38 0.01 5.39
C LEU A 91 1.48 -0.61 6.29
N THR A 92 1.10 -0.95 7.51
CA THR A 92 1.96 -1.58 8.52
C THR A 92 1.57 -3.02 8.77
N VAL A 93 2.51 -3.93 8.51
CA VAL A 93 2.40 -5.39 8.69
C VAL A 93 2.01 -5.73 10.13
N LYS A 94 0.92 -6.49 10.33
CA LYS A 94 0.43 -6.85 11.68
C LYS A 94 1.01 -8.13 12.26
N ASN A 95 1.42 -9.06 11.41
CA ASN A 95 1.98 -10.37 11.79
C ASN A 95 3.25 -10.63 11.00
N ASN A 96 4.18 -11.41 11.55
CA ASN A 96 5.31 -11.90 10.76
C ASN A 96 4.77 -12.73 9.59
N THR A 97 5.09 -12.34 8.36
CA THR A 97 4.44 -12.89 7.17
C THR A 97 5.36 -12.79 5.95
N ASP A 98 5.15 -13.67 4.99
CA ASP A 98 5.75 -13.57 3.66
C ASP A 98 4.85 -12.75 2.76
N ILE A 99 5.44 -11.83 2.00
CA ILE A 99 4.70 -10.90 1.14
C ILE A 99 5.03 -11.17 -0.31
N ARG A 100 4.00 -11.11 -1.15
CA ARG A 100 4.10 -11.30 -2.60
C ARG A 100 3.47 -10.13 -3.32
N ALA A 101 4.05 -9.74 -4.45
CA ALA A 101 3.46 -8.78 -5.37
C ALA A 101 3.10 -9.48 -6.68
N TYR A 102 1.90 -9.21 -7.18
CA TYR A 102 1.35 -9.76 -8.42
C TYR A 102 1.11 -8.62 -9.40
N PHE A 103 1.63 -8.76 -10.61
CA PHE A 103 1.39 -7.83 -11.70
C PHE A 103 -0.07 -7.91 -12.15
N VAL A 104 -0.73 -6.76 -12.36
CA VAL A 104 -2.10 -6.69 -12.88
C VAL A 104 -2.13 -5.95 -14.21
N ASN A 105 -1.57 -4.74 -14.27
CA ASN A 105 -1.67 -3.90 -15.45
C ASN A 105 -0.54 -2.88 -15.52
N GLU A 106 -0.16 -2.54 -16.74
CA GLU A 106 0.51 -1.30 -17.10
C GLU A 106 -0.38 -0.48 -18.07
N GLY A 107 -0.90 0.64 -17.59
CA GLY A 107 -1.84 1.50 -18.31
C GLY A 107 -1.15 2.53 -19.22
N ALA A 108 0.11 2.86 -18.95
CA ALA A 108 0.85 3.91 -19.65
C ALA A 108 1.78 3.36 -20.76
N ASP A 109 2.28 4.26 -21.62
CA ASP A 109 3.31 3.93 -22.63
C ASP A 109 4.75 3.97 -22.05
N TYR A 110 4.89 3.97 -20.73
CA TYR A 110 6.16 4.18 -20.04
C TYR A 110 6.80 2.89 -19.54
N ASN A 111 8.14 2.87 -19.51
CA ASN A 111 8.90 1.73 -19.02
C ASN A 111 9.12 1.86 -17.51
N ASN A 112 8.07 1.57 -16.75
CA ASN A 112 8.06 1.73 -15.31
C ASN A 112 8.75 0.57 -14.58
N GLN A 113 9.31 0.87 -13.41
CA GLN A 113 9.85 -0.12 -12.49
C GLN A 113 9.13 -0.03 -11.14
N LEU A 114 8.88 -1.18 -10.51
CA LEU A 114 8.30 -1.24 -9.16
C LEU A 114 9.36 -1.67 -8.16
N GLY A 115 9.53 -0.89 -7.11
CA GLY A 115 10.35 -1.19 -5.95
C GLY A 115 9.56 -1.08 -4.65
N TYR A 116 10.21 -1.46 -3.55
CA TYR A 116 9.65 -1.32 -2.21
C TYR A 116 10.71 -1.00 -1.19
N GLN A 117 10.29 -0.32 -0.13
CA GLN A 117 11.01 -0.13 1.11
C GLN A 117 10.16 -0.65 2.28
N ALA A 118 10.83 -1.31 3.22
CA ALA A 118 10.27 -1.78 4.47
C ALA A 118 10.88 -0.91 5.57
N LEU A 119 10.04 -0.06 6.15
CA LEU A 119 10.41 0.88 7.20
C LEU A 119 10.16 0.24 8.57
N ASP A 120 11.15 0.32 9.46
CA ASP A 120 10.98 -0.07 10.86
C ASP A 120 10.04 0.89 11.61
N THR A 121 9.79 0.61 12.89
CA THR A 121 8.90 1.44 13.73
C THR A 121 9.42 2.87 13.96
N ASN A 122 10.70 3.13 13.67
CA ASN A 122 11.33 4.45 13.76
C ASN A 122 11.37 5.16 12.40
N GLY A 123 10.89 4.52 11.33
CA GLY A 123 10.92 5.05 9.97
C GLY A 123 12.21 4.79 9.21
N ASN A 124 13.15 3.99 9.73
CA ASN A 124 14.38 3.65 9.02
C ASN A 124 14.12 2.52 8.03
N VAL A 125 14.81 2.55 6.88
CA VAL A 125 14.76 1.46 5.90
C VAL A 125 15.45 0.21 6.49
N ALA A 126 14.66 -0.79 6.85
CA ALA A 126 15.13 -2.08 7.35
C ALA A 126 15.39 -3.08 6.21
N LYS A 127 14.69 -2.91 5.09
CA LYS A 127 14.81 -3.74 3.88
C LYS A 127 14.28 -2.96 2.69
N GLU A 128 14.82 -3.21 1.50
CA GLU A 128 14.31 -2.64 0.27
C GLU A 128 14.71 -3.51 -0.92
N GLY A 129 14.13 -3.24 -2.09
CA GLY A 129 14.53 -3.89 -3.33
C GLY A 129 13.56 -3.64 -4.47
N LEU A 130 13.90 -4.16 -5.65
CA LEU A 130 12.97 -4.23 -6.77
C LEU A 130 11.93 -5.31 -6.54
N ALA A 131 10.68 -5.03 -6.90
CA ALA A 131 9.63 -6.01 -7.08
C ALA A 131 9.57 -6.44 -8.55
N PHE A 132 9.50 -5.48 -9.47
CA PHE A 132 9.54 -5.71 -10.91
C PHE A 132 10.55 -4.75 -11.53
N TRP A 133 11.54 -5.30 -12.23
CA TRP A 133 12.55 -4.50 -12.91
C TRP A 133 11.98 -3.71 -14.09
N GLU A 134 10.97 -4.25 -14.77
CA GLU A 134 10.26 -3.65 -15.91
C GLU A 134 8.81 -4.13 -15.89
N LEU A 135 7.87 -3.20 -15.95
CA LEU A 135 6.42 -3.43 -15.90
C LEU A 135 5.77 -3.56 -17.30
N ASN A 136 6.50 -4.05 -18.29
CA ASN A 136 5.95 -4.23 -19.64
C ASN A 136 5.20 -5.56 -19.80
N SER A 137 4.11 -5.50 -20.55
CA SER A 137 3.23 -6.64 -20.78
C SER A 137 2.44 -6.48 -22.08
N THR A 138 2.35 -7.56 -22.85
CA THR A 138 1.42 -7.66 -23.99
C THR A 138 -0.02 -7.87 -23.56
N ASP A 139 -0.29 -8.12 -22.28
CA ASP A 139 -1.61 -8.42 -21.74
C ASP A 139 -2.26 -7.23 -21.02
N SER A 140 -1.62 -6.05 -21.02
CA SER A 140 -2.09 -4.84 -20.32
C SER A 140 -3.11 -4.01 -21.12
N ILE A 141 -3.65 -2.94 -20.51
CA ILE A 141 -4.54 -1.96 -21.16
C ILE A 141 -3.83 -1.31 -22.34
N ARG A 142 -2.55 -0.96 -22.18
CA ARG A 142 -1.68 -0.56 -23.28
C ARG A 142 -0.62 -1.63 -23.53
N GLU A 143 -0.67 -2.21 -24.71
CA GLU A 143 0.29 -3.23 -25.12
C GLU A 143 1.63 -2.55 -25.42
N ASN A 144 2.68 -2.96 -24.72
CA ASN A 144 4.05 -2.57 -25.03
C ASN A 144 4.90 -3.84 -25.19
N ASP A 145 5.29 -4.15 -26.44
CA ASP A 145 6.09 -5.34 -26.81
C ASP A 145 7.61 -5.08 -26.74
N ILE A 146 8.02 -3.94 -26.20
CA ILE A 146 9.43 -3.65 -25.97
C ILE A 146 9.81 -4.28 -24.62
N SER A 147 10.11 -5.59 -24.52
CA SER A 147 10.43 -6.12 -23.18
C SER A 147 11.32 -7.36 -23.08
N TYR A 148 12.25 -7.29 -22.12
CA TYR A 148 13.04 -8.41 -21.61
C TYR A 148 12.30 -9.24 -20.55
N THR A 149 11.24 -8.70 -19.92
CA THR A 149 10.47 -9.38 -18.86
C THR A 149 9.18 -9.99 -19.37
N ASN A 150 8.46 -9.41 -20.34
CA ASN A 150 7.16 -9.86 -20.87
C ASN A 150 6.24 -10.42 -19.76
N LEU A 151 5.79 -9.54 -18.87
CA LEU A 151 4.92 -9.90 -17.75
C LEU A 151 3.54 -10.31 -18.27
N LYS A 152 2.95 -11.30 -17.63
CA LYS A 152 1.55 -11.66 -17.81
C LYS A 152 0.77 -11.28 -16.56
N GLN A 153 -0.50 -10.93 -16.72
CA GLN A 153 -1.36 -10.66 -15.58
C GLN A 153 -1.37 -11.86 -14.62
N GLY A 154 -1.09 -11.59 -13.34
CA GLY A 154 -0.94 -12.61 -12.31
C GLY A 154 0.46 -13.21 -12.16
N ASP A 155 1.42 -12.86 -13.02
CA ASP A 155 2.84 -13.11 -12.71
C ASP A 155 3.21 -12.39 -11.41
N TRP A 156 4.03 -13.04 -10.60
CA TRP A 156 4.28 -12.59 -9.23
C TRP A 156 5.71 -12.81 -8.80
N VAL A 157 6.10 -12.06 -7.76
CA VAL A 157 7.40 -12.13 -7.12
C VAL A 157 7.23 -12.28 -5.61
N SER A 158 8.18 -12.97 -4.98
CA SER A 158 8.28 -12.96 -3.53
C SER A 158 9.09 -11.73 -3.10
N LEU A 159 8.50 -10.91 -2.24
CA LEU A 159 9.23 -9.85 -1.55
C LEU A 159 9.94 -10.40 -0.30
N GLY A 160 9.68 -11.65 0.07
CA GLY A 160 10.25 -12.36 1.22
C GLY A 160 9.49 -12.10 2.52
N SER A 161 10.12 -12.41 3.65
CA SER A 161 9.52 -12.28 4.98
C SER A 161 9.65 -10.86 5.54
N PHE A 162 8.62 -10.42 6.25
CA PHE A 162 8.55 -9.13 6.93
C PHE A 162 8.09 -9.31 8.36
N SER A 163 8.68 -8.55 9.28
CA SER A 163 8.32 -8.57 10.69
C SER A 163 7.09 -7.70 10.96
N LYS A 164 6.32 -8.07 11.98
CA LYS A 164 5.27 -7.22 12.54
C LYS A 164 5.81 -5.81 12.86
N GLY A 165 5.01 -4.79 12.55
CA GLY A 165 5.34 -3.39 12.76
C GLY A 165 6.10 -2.75 11.60
N THR A 166 6.49 -3.52 10.58
CA THR A 166 7.14 -2.98 9.37
C THR A 166 6.11 -2.24 8.53
N THR A 167 6.40 -1.00 8.14
CA THR A 167 5.60 -0.24 7.18
C THR A 167 6.16 -0.46 5.78
N LEU A 168 5.31 -0.85 4.83
CA LEU A 168 5.72 -1.05 3.43
C LEU A 168 5.43 0.22 2.64
N ASN A 169 6.45 0.73 1.96
CA ASN A 169 6.37 1.81 1.01
C ASN A 169 6.69 1.26 -0.38
N PHE A 170 5.71 1.20 -1.26
CA PHE A 170 5.95 0.88 -2.66
C PHE A 170 6.41 2.15 -3.39
N GLN A 171 7.32 1.96 -4.32
CA GLN A 171 7.92 3.03 -5.10
C GLN A 171 7.80 2.72 -6.59
N LEU A 172 7.23 3.65 -7.35
CA LEU A 172 7.21 3.60 -8.80
C LEU A 172 8.33 4.49 -9.34
N ASN A 173 9.26 3.91 -10.10
CA ASN A 173 10.23 4.69 -10.85
C ASN A 173 9.75 4.83 -12.29
N ALA A 174 9.34 6.05 -12.64
CA ALA A 174 8.62 6.30 -13.88
C ALA A 174 9.57 6.45 -15.08
N ASN A 175 9.31 5.66 -16.13
CA ASN A 175 10.01 5.66 -17.43
C ASN A 175 11.55 5.67 -17.35
N SER A 176 12.17 4.86 -16.50
CA SER A 176 13.58 5.02 -16.13
C SER A 176 14.58 4.14 -16.91
N LEU A 177 14.11 3.10 -17.63
CA LEU A 177 14.97 2.03 -18.16
C LEU A 177 15.78 2.39 -19.42
N TYR A 178 15.24 3.19 -20.36
CA TYR A 178 15.80 3.28 -21.72
C TYR A 178 16.10 4.68 -22.28
N GLY A 179 16.02 5.76 -21.49
CA GLY A 179 16.25 7.09 -22.07
C GLY A 179 16.81 8.15 -21.13
N THR A 180 16.32 8.21 -19.90
CA THR A 180 16.73 9.21 -18.91
C THR A 180 16.34 8.66 -17.54
N GLN A 181 17.32 8.27 -16.72
CA GLN A 181 17.01 7.82 -15.34
C GLN A 181 16.21 8.91 -14.63
N ASN A 182 15.10 8.51 -13.99
CA ASN A 182 14.21 9.40 -13.23
C ASN A 182 13.60 10.54 -14.05
N SER A 183 13.35 10.35 -15.35
CA SER A 183 12.72 11.36 -16.23
C SER A 183 11.48 11.99 -15.60
N TYR A 184 10.67 11.14 -14.97
CA TYR A 184 9.43 11.52 -14.30
C TYR A 184 9.47 11.22 -12.79
N GLY A 185 10.66 10.91 -12.24
CA GLY A 185 10.86 10.78 -10.81
C GLY A 185 10.47 9.44 -10.20
N ILE A 186 10.56 9.39 -8.87
CA ILE A 186 10.20 8.24 -8.04
C ILE A 186 9.00 8.63 -7.18
N TYR A 187 7.91 7.89 -7.29
CA TYR A 187 6.67 8.11 -6.57
C TYR A 187 6.48 7.09 -5.45
N ASN A 188 6.19 7.57 -4.25
CA ASN A 188 6.01 6.81 -3.02
C ASN A 188 4.53 6.58 -2.73
N SER A 189 4.19 5.39 -2.25
CA SER A 189 2.81 5.02 -1.94
C SER A 189 2.30 5.61 -0.62
N VAL A 190 3.18 5.76 0.37
CA VAL A 190 2.77 6.06 1.77
C VAL A 190 2.89 7.51 2.19
N SER A 191 3.61 8.34 1.42
CA SER A 191 3.87 9.74 1.75
C SER A 191 3.89 10.60 0.49
N SER A 192 2.84 11.40 0.31
CA SER A 192 2.78 12.38 -0.78
C SER A 192 3.86 13.45 -0.66
N ALA A 193 4.24 13.82 0.56
CA ALA A 193 5.32 14.78 0.81
C ALA A 193 6.70 14.29 0.36
N ALA A 194 6.87 12.98 0.15
CA ALA A 194 8.08 12.40 -0.40
C ALA A 194 8.06 12.34 -1.94
N ASN A 195 6.93 12.65 -2.58
CA ASN A 195 6.80 12.69 -4.02
C ASN A 195 7.30 14.04 -4.55
N PRO A 196 7.87 14.10 -5.77
CA PRO A 196 8.60 15.28 -6.20
C PRO A 196 7.75 16.56 -6.34
N ASP A 197 6.43 16.40 -6.49
CA ASP A 197 5.45 17.50 -6.54
C ASP A 197 4.59 17.61 -5.26
N GLY A 198 4.84 16.77 -4.25
CA GLY A 198 4.08 16.76 -3.00
C GLY A 198 2.68 16.14 -3.09
N LEU A 199 2.29 15.58 -4.24
CA LEU A 199 0.96 14.99 -4.48
C LEU A 199 0.95 13.49 -4.19
N GLN A 200 -0.24 12.92 -3.98
CA GLN A 200 -0.38 11.47 -3.82
C GLN A 200 -0.46 10.82 -5.19
N HIS A 201 0.45 9.89 -5.49
CA HIS A 201 0.53 9.17 -6.78
C HIS A 201 0.11 7.70 -6.66
N ALA A 202 -0.41 7.26 -5.52
CA ALA A 202 -0.92 5.90 -5.34
C ALA A 202 -2.30 5.88 -4.68
N LYS A 203 -3.14 4.94 -5.11
CA LYS A 203 -4.41 4.59 -4.46
C LYS A 203 -4.40 3.13 -4.04
N GLY A 204 -5.05 2.82 -2.93
CA GLY A 204 -5.11 1.48 -2.35
C GLY A 204 -6.53 1.02 -2.07
N TYR A 205 -6.80 -0.27 -2.32
CA TYR A 205 -8.03 -0.95 -1.93
C TYR A 205 -7.72 -2.28 -1.26
N MET A 206 -8.23 -2.49 -0.04
CA MET A 206 -8.02 -3.69 0.75
C MET A 206 -9.19 -4.67 0.59
N PHE A 207 -8.88 -5.93 0.32
CA PHE A 207 -9.80 -7.05 0.20
C PHE A 207 -9.49 -8.10 1.26
N ASP A 208 -10.52 -8.51 2.01
CA ASP A 208 -10.46 -9.54 3.04
C ASP A 208 -9.31 -9.37 4.05
N SER A 209 -8.83 -8.14 4.24
CA SER A 209 -7.68 -7.78 5.08
C SER A 209 -6.37 -8.53 4.75
N ARG A 210 -6.27 -9.04 3.52
CA ARG A 210 -5.13 -9.83 3.02
C ARG A 210 -4.58 -9.28 1.71
N TYR A 211 -5.44 -8.95 0.77
CA TYR A 211 -5.02 -8.48 -0.56
C TYR A 211 -5.17 -6.97 -0.66
N LEU A 212 -4.07 -6.28 -0.94
CA LEU A 212 -4.09 -4.86 -1.24
C LEU A 212 -3.91 -4.68 -2.75
N VAL A 213 -4.89 -4.10 -3.42
CA VAL A 213 -4.73 -3.61 -4.79
C VAL A 213 -4.16 -2.20 -4.71
N VAL A 214 -3.07 -1.93 -5.43
CA VAL A 214 -2.46 -0.61 -5.53
C VAL A 214 -2.44 -0.19 -6.99
N GLY A 215 -2.93 1.02 -7.26
CA GLY A 215 -2.80 1.71 -8.54
C GLY A 215 -1.91 2.93 -8.40
N PHE A 216 -1.00 3.15 -9.34
CA PHE A 216 -0.11 4.31 -9.39
C PHE A 216 -0.38 5.19 -10.60
N GLU A 217 -0.02 6.46 -10.45
CA GLU A 217 0.14 7.45 -11.50
C GLU A 217 1.64 7.76 -11.70
N ASP A 218 2.12 7.82 -12.94
CA ASP A 218 3.54 7.92 -13.29
C ASP A 218 3.99 9.27 -13.85
N LEU A 219 3.08 10.24 -13.93
CA LEU A 219 3.34 11.63 -14.32
C LEU A 219 3.10 12.61 -13.17
N TYR A 220 3.70 13.80 -13.29
CA TYR A 220 3.55 14.89 -12.33
C TYR A 220 2.25 15.66 -12.48
N GLY A 221 1.84 16.32 -11.39
CA GLY A 221 0.82 17.35 -11.40
C GLY A 221 -0.55 16.83 -10.97
N ASP A 222 -1.54 17.72 -10.99
CA ASP A 222 -2.86 17.52 -10.41
C ASP A 222 -3.98 17.29 -11.45
N GLY A 223 -3.63 17.07 -12.72
CA GLY A 223 -4.60 17.13 -13.83
C GLY A 223 -4.45 18.37 -14.70
N SER A 224 -3.84 19.44 -14.18
CA SER A 224 -3.78 20.73 -14.87
C SER A 224 -2.58 20.82 -15.80
N TRP A 225 -2.83 21.11 -17.08
CA TRP A 225 -1.78 21.39 -18.05
C TRP A 225 -1.00 22.66 -17.69
N THR A 226 0.31 22.53 -17.43
CA THR A 226 1.19 23.66 -17.08
C THR A 226 2.03 24.18 -18.25
N GLY A 227 1.94 23.55 -19.43
CA GLY A 227 2.64 23.99 -20.64
C GLY A 227 4.08 23.51 -20.80
N VAL A 228 4.63 22.76 -19.85
CA VAL A 228 6.06 22.34 -19.84
C VAL A 228 6.25 20.84 -19.66
N THR A 229 5.32 20.13 -19.03
CA THR A 229 5.33 18.67 -18.87
C THR A 229 3.96 18.09 -19.21
N PRO A 230 3.88 16.82 -19.69
CA PRO A 230 2.62 16.09 -19.69
C PRO A 230 1.99 16.18 -18.30
N ALA A 231 0.75 16.65 -18.24
CA ALA A 231 0.00 16.64 -16.99
C ALA A 231 -0.47 15.21 -16.74
N SER A 232 -0.17 14.69 -15.55
CA SER A 232 -0.87 13.55 -14.97
C SER A 232 -2.37 13.70 -15.18
N ASP A 233 -3.06 12.65 -15.62
CA ASP A 233 -4.52 12.65 -15.73
C ASP A 233 -5.20 12.09 -14.47
N ARG A 234 -4.39 11.69 -13.48
CA ARG A 234 -4.81 11.36 -12.12
C ARG A 234 -5.75 10.18 -12.09
N ASP A 235 -5.57 9.30 -13.05
CA ASP A 235 -6.40 8.14 -13.23
C ASP A 235 -5.86 6.98 -12.39
N PHE A 236 -4.56 6.93 -12.05
CA PHE A 236 -3.92 5.90 -11.21
C PHE A 236 -3.99 4.47 -11.77
N ASN A 237 -4.16 4.31 -13.09
CA ASN A 237 -4.13 3.00 -13.75
C ASN A 237 -2.82 2.71 -14.50
N ASP A 238 -1.87 3.66 -14.51
CA ASP A 238 -0.56 3.57 -15.15
C ASP A 238 0.20 2.32 -14.73
N THR A 239 0.20 2.01 -13.43
CA THR A 239 0.69 0.73 -12.91
C THR A 239 -0.27 0.18 -11.87
N VAL A 240 -0.72 -1.06 -12.04
CA VAL A 240 -1.59 -1.74 -11.07
C VAL A 240 -0.98 -3.08 -10.66
N PHE A 241 -0.96 -3.33 -9.34
CA PHE A 241 -0.51 -4.59 -8.77
C PHE A 241 -1.35 -5.00 -7.55
N ILE A 242 -1.30 -6.29 -7.20
CA ILE A 242 -1.85 -6.83 -5.96
C ILE A 242 -0.71 -7.19 -5.03
N VAL A 243 -0.86 -6.89 -3.74
CA VAL A 243 0.03 -7.35 -2.68
C VAL A 243 -0.72 -8.36 -1.82
N ASP A 244 -0.22 -9.60 -1.77
CA ASP A 244 -0.67 -10.59 -0.77
C ASP A 244 0.14 -10.38 0.50
N LEU A 245 -0.54 -9.91 1.54
CA LEU A 245 0.03 -9.58 2.85
C LEU A 245 -0.02 -10.77 3.81
N GLY A 246 -0.55 -11.92 3.36
CA GLY A 246 -0.79 -13.10 4.18
C GLY A 246 -2.03 -12.99 5.07
N GLU A 247 -2.43 -14.13 5.67
CA GLU A 247 -3.61 -14.20 6.52
C GLU A 247 -3.49 -13.30 7.77
N GLY A 248 -4.54 -12.51 8.03
CA GLY A 248 -4.54 -11.57 9.15
C GLY A 248 -3.50 -10.45 9.02
N GLY A 249 -2.99 -10.20 7.81
CA GLY A 249 -1.98 -9.18 7.54
C GLY A 249 -2.39 -7.78 7.99
N PHE A 250 -3.71 -7.49 8.01
CA PHE A 250 -4.31 -6.25 8.50
C PHE A 250 -5.58 -6.54 9.32
N ALA A 251 -5.92 -5.68 10.29
CA ALA A 251 -7.22 -5.76 10.96
C ALA A 251 -8.28 -5.08 10.08
N SER A 252 -9.48 -5.65 10.03
CA SER A 252 -10.64 -5.11 9.32
C SER A 252 -10.74 -3.60 9.46
N VAL A 253 -10.78 -2.87 8.34
CA VAL A 253 -11.19 -1.46 8.33
C VAL A 253 -12.50 -1.38 9.12
N PRO A 254 -12.55 -0.68 10.27
CA PRO A 254 -13.78 -0.56 11.04
C PRO A 254 -14.84 0.03 10.11
N GLU A 255 -15.96 -0.67 9.93
CA GLU A 255 -17.04 -0.12 9.11
C GLU A 255 -17.53 1.17 9.77
N PRO A 256 -17.48 2.33 9.09
CA PRO A 256 -17.89 3.59 9.71
C PRO A 256 -19.39 3.69 10.03
N SER A 257 -20.19 2.65 9.81
CA SER A 257 -21.65 2.76 9.80
C SER A 257 -22.37 1.84 10.79
N ALA A 258 -21.88 0.63 11.06
CA ALA A 258 -22.62 -0.34 11.88
C ALA A 258 -22.74 0.08 13.36
N THR A 259 -21.66 0.60 13.95
CA THR A 259 -21.65 1.01 15.37
C THR A 259 -22.42 2.31 15.62
N LEU A 260 -22.33 3.27 14.69
CA LEU A 260 -23.09 4.53 14.77
C LEU A 260 -24.59 4.33 14.51
N ALA A 261 -24.95 3.44 13.58
CA ALA A 261 -26.35 3.09 13.33
C ALA A 261 -27.00 2.41 14.54
N LEU A 262 -26.30 1.49 15.21
CA LEU A 262 -26.80 0.84 16.43
C LEU A 262 -26.91 1.82 17.61
N ALA A 263 -25.93 2.73 17.77
CA ALA A 263 -25.97 3.75 18.81
C ALA A 263 -27.13 4.75 18.60
N GLY A 264 -27.38 5.16 17.35
CA GLY A 264 -28.50 6.04 16.99
C GLY A 264 -29.87 5.42 17.26
N MET A 265 -30.07 4.15 16.91
CA MET A 265 -31.33 3.44 17.16
C MET A 265 -31.62 3.22 18.66
N SER A 266 -30.58 3.00 19.45
CA SER A 266 -30.68 2.81 20.90
C SER A 266 -31.20 4.06 21.62
N LEU A 267 -30.72 5.24 21.21
CA LEU A 267 -31.14 6.52 21.78
C LEU A 267 -32.57 6.88 21.40
N VAL A 268 -32.97 6.71 20.14
CA VAL A 268 -34.38 6.96 19.71
C VAL A 268 -35.36 6.04 20.43
N GLY A 269 -35.00 4.77 20.65
CA GLY A 269 -35.79 3.82 21.44
C GLY A 269 -36.00 4.26 22.90
N MET A 270 -34.95 4.72 23.58
CA MET A 270 -35.05 5.17 24.98
C MET A 270 -35.84 6.48 25.14
N PHE A 271 -35.69 7.44 24.22
CA PHE A 271 -36.46 8.70 24.27
C PHE A 271 -37.92 8.52 23.84
N GLY A 272 -38.21 7.63 22.88
CA GLY A 272 -39.57 7.33 22.42
C GLY A 272 -40.43 6.63 23.47
N VAL A 273 -39.85 5.70 24.23
CA VAL A 273 -40.57 4.97 25.31
C VAL A 273 -40.85 5.88 26.50
N ARG A 274 -39.96 6.83 26.82
CA ARG A 274 -40.17 7.81 27.90
C ARG A 274 -41.35 8.74 27.62
N ARG A 275 -41.55 9.13 26.35
CA ARG A 275 -42.66 10.03 25.96
C ARG A 275 -44.03 9.34 26.07
N ARG A 276 -44.12 8.05 25.74
CA ARG A 276 -45.39 7.30 25.82
C ARG A 276 -45.87 7.04 27.25
N ARG A 277 -44.96 6.91 28.23
CA ARG A 277 -45.35 6.74 29.64
C ARG A 277 -45.96 8.00 30.27
N ASN A 278 -45.56 9.20 29.82
CA ASN A 278 -46.12 10.44 30.36
C ASN A 278 -47.47 10.82 29.75
N SER A 279 -47.83 10.28 28.57
CA SER A 279 -49.12 10.55 27.92
C SER A 279 -50.26 9.64 28.38
N GLN A 280 -49.99 8.58 29.15
CA GLN A 280 -51.03 7.68 29.68
C GLN A 280 -51.41 7.95 31.15
N ILE A 281 -50.83 8.99 31.78
CA ILE A 281 -51.15 9.35 33.18
C ILE A 281 -52.12 10.55 33.26
N ASN A 282 -52.41 11.22 32.14
CA ASN A 282 -53.31 12.39 32.07
C ASN A 282 -54.47 12.22 31.06
N GLY A 283 -54.99 11.00 30.89
CA GLY A 283 -56.16 10.71 30.04
C GLY A 283 -57.27 10.05 30.84
#